data_AF-L5JSQ4-F1
#
_entry.id   AF-L5JSQ4-F1
#
_cell.length_a   1.000
_cell.length_b   1.000
_cell.length_c   1.000
_cell.angle_alpha   90.00
_cell.angle_beta   90.00
_cell.angle_gamma   90.00
#
_symmetry.space_group_name_H-M   'P 1'
#
loop_
_entity.id
_entity.type
_entity.pdbx_description
1 polymer ?
#
loop_
_entity_poly.entity_id
_entity_poly.type
_entity_poly.pdbx_seq_one_letter_code
_entity_poly.pdbx_strand_id
1 'polypeptide(L)'
;MAPGVIRVFEEEAGKHSVIVNMLFQQLDVASAMPLDVLCLYFGFNPIFRTNKILKYTSFFEFNHRLESAMDKAYVYRVFRTTGYLLFTLHINACIYYWASAYEGLGTTKWTYNGEGNKYLRCYYWAVRSLITIGGLPDPHTSFEIVFQLLNFFLGVFVFSSLIGQMRDVIGAATANQNSFRICMDHTIAYMNNYSIPKSVQNRVRTWYEYTWDSQRMLDESDLLGALPATMQLALAVDVNFGIISKVDLFKASALQ
;
A
#
# COMPACT_ATOMS: atom_id res chain seq x y z
N MET A 1 -7.62 -31.60 -11.85
CA MET A 1 -8.42 -30.37 -12.08
C MET A 1 -8.78 -30.34 -13.56
N ALA A 2 -10.07 -30.29 -13.90
CA ALA A 2 -10.52 -30.55 -15.28
C ALA A 2 -10.14 -29.41 -16.24
N PRO A 3 -9.65 -29.71 -17.46
CA PRO A 3 -9.16 -28.71 -18.43
C PRO A 3 -10.24 -27.71 -18.89
N GLY A 4 -11.52 -28.01 -18.70
CA GLY A 4 -12.64 -27.10 -19.00
C GLY A 4 -12.79 -25.95 -18.00
N VAL A 5 -12.44 -26.15 -16.73
CA VAL A 5 -12.55 -25.10 -15.70
C VAL A 5 -11.51 -24.01 -15.94
N ILE A 6 -10.28 -24.40 -16.30
CA ILE A 6 -9.19 -23.46 -16.60
C ILE A 6 -9.55 -22.56 -17.79
N ARG A 7 -10.15 -23.12 -18.85
CA ARG A 7 -10.57 -22.35 -20.03
C ARG A 7 -11.67 -21.33 -19.74
N VAL A 8 -12.62 -21.65 -18.86
CA VAL A 8 -13.68 -20.72 -18.46
C VAL A 8 -13.10 -19.56 -17.64
N PHE A 9 -12.16 -19.85 -16.73
CA PHE A 9 -11.44 -18.80 -15.99
C PHE A 9 -10.58 -17.92 -16.90
N GLU A 10 -9.93 -18.49 -17.91
CA GLU A 10 -9.11 -17.75 -18.88
C GLU A 10 -9.96 -16.85 -19.78
N GLU A 11 -11.17 -17.29 -20.15
CA GLU A 11 -12.12 -16.50 -20.94
C GLU A 11 -12.77 -15.35 -20.14
N GLU A 12 -13.14 -15.59 -18.87
CA GLU A 12 -13.65 -14.53 -17.99
C GLU A 12 -12.56 -13.50 -17.65
N ALA A 13 -11.34 -13.94 -17.35
CA ALA A 13 -10.21 -13.05 -17.12
C ALA A 13 -9.87 -12.20 -18.37
N GLY A 14 -9.97 -12.81 -19.56
CA GLY A 14 -9.82 -12.12 -20.84
C GLY A 14 -10.88 -11.04 -21.06
N LYS A 15 -12.16 -11.34 -20.81
CA LYS A 15 -13.26 -10.35 -20.90
C LYS A 15 -13.06 -9.20 -19.92
N HIS A 16 -12.65 -9.48 -18.69
CA HIS A 16 -12.41 -8.46 -17.68
C HIS A 16 -11.24 -7.53 -18.06
N SER A 17 -10.15 -8.08 -18.60
CA SER A 17 -9.00 -7.32 -19.10
C SER A 17 -9.36 -6.39 -20.28
N VAL A 18 -10.17 -6.89 -21.23
CA VAL A 18 -10.59 -6.11 -22.41
C VAL A 18 -11.52 -4.95 -22.03
N ILE A 19 -12.48 -5.18 -21.13
CA ILE A 19 -13.41 -4.12 -20.66
C ILE A 19 -12.64 -3.02 -19.92
N VAL A 20 -11.70 -3.40 -19.06
CA VAL A 20 -10.88 -2.47 -18.29
C VAL A 20 -9.99 -1.62 -19.21
N ASN A 21 -9.33 -2.24 -20.22
CA ASN A 21 -8.55 -1.51 -21.21
C ASN A 21 -9.40 -0.55 -22.07
N MET A 22 -10.63 -0.95 -22.41
CA MET A 22 -11.54 -0.11 -23.20
C MET A 22 -12.02 1.11 -22.39
N LEU A 23 -12.30 0.94 -21.09
CA LEU A 23 -12.59 2.04 -20.16
C LEU A 23 -11.39 2.99 -20.00
N PHE A 24 -10.16 2.46 -19.90
CA PHE A 24 -8.96 3.28 -19.82
C PHE A 24 -8.71 4.09 -21.10
N GLN A 25 -8.95 3.52 -22.28
CA GLN A 25 -8.87 4.26 -23.54
C GLN A 25 -9.89 5.41 -23.61
N GLN A 26 -11.12 5.20 -23.13
CA GLN A 26 -12.15 6.25 -23.10
C GLN A 26 -11.75 7.41 -22.18
N LEU A 27 -11.16 7.11 -21.02
CA LEU A 27 -10.65 8.10 -20.06
C LEU A 27 -9.42 8.87 -20.60
N ASP A 28 -8.51 8.18 -21.27
CA ASP A 28 -7.33 8.80 -21.89
C ASP A 28 -7.73 9.75 -23.04
N VAL A 29 -8.72 9.37 -23.85
CA VAL A 29 -9.29 10.21 -24.92
C VAL A 29 -10.03 11.42 -24.35
N ALA A 30 -10.78 11.27 -23.25
CA ALA A 30 -11.42 12.39 -22.55
C ALA A 30 -10.39 13.38 -21.97
N SER A 31 -9.26 12.89 -21.45
CA SER A 31 -8.16 13.72 -20.94
C SER A 31 -7.41 14.48 -22.06
N ALA A 32 -7.44 13.96 -23.28
CA ALA A 32 -6.79 14.54 -24.46
C ALA A 32 -7.63 15.61 -25.17
N MET A 33 -8.89 15.82 -24.79
CA MET A 33 -9.68 16.94 -25.31
C MET A 33 -9.01 18.28 -24.96
N PRO A 34 -8.71 19.14 -25.95
CA PRO A 34 -7.93 20.36 -25.76
C PRO A 34 -8.81 21.47 -25.17
N LEU A 35 -9.28 21.28 -23.94
CA LEU A 35 -10.02 22.29 -23.17
C LEU A 35 -9.16 23.52 -22.83
N ASP A 36 -7.83 23.44 -22.99
CA ASP A 36 -6.92 24.59 -22.94
C ASP A 36 -7.23 25.64 -24.05
N VAL A 37 -7.81 25.23 -25.20
CA VAL A 37 -8.18 26.16 -26.30
C VAL A 37 -9.47 26.92 -25.99
N LEU A 38 -10.41 26.30 -25.26
CA LEU A 38 -11.63 26.97 -24.77
C LEU A 38 -11.35 28.00 -23.66
N CYS A 39 -10.26 27.81 -22.90
CA CYS A 39 -9.81 28.74 -21.86
C CYS A 39 -9.33 30.09 -22.45
N LEU A 40 -8.82 30.10 -23.69
CA LEU A 40 -8.50 31.34 -24.42
C LEU A 40 -9.77 32.15 -24.80
N TYR A 41 -10.93 31.50 -24.92
CA TYR A 41 -12.18 32.15 -25.32
C TYR A 41 -13.04 32.61 -24.13
N PHE A 42 -13.03 31.88 -23.01
CA PHE A 42 -13.87 32.14 -21.82
C PHE A 42 -13.15 32.85 -20.65
N GLY A 43 -11.89 33.27 -20.83
CA GLY A 43 -11.08 33.87 -19.77
C GLY A 43 -10.36 32.84 -18.89
N PHE A 44 -9.28 33.29 -18.23
CA PHE A 44 -8.37 32.46 -17.43
C PHE A 44 -9.06 31.86 -16.20
N ASN A 45 -9.69 30.69 -16.37
CA ASN A 45 -10.27 29.91 -15.28
C ASN A 45 -9.43 28.64 -15.05
N PRO A 46 -8.70 28.53 -13.92
CA PRO A 46 -7.88 27.36 -13.57
C PRO A 46 -8.64 26.04 -13.51
N ILE A 47 -9.97 26.09 -13.41
CA ILE A 47 -10.88 24.94 -13.34
C ILE A 47 -10.85 24.12 -14.63
N PHE A 48 -10.60 24.70 -15.80
CA PHE A 48 -10.55 23.92 -17.06
C PHE A 48 -9.30 23.05 -17.20
N ARG A 49 -8.25 23.29 -16.39
CA ARG A 49 -7.03 22.48 -16.37
C ARG A 49 -7.12 21.21 -15.55
N THR A 50 -8.17 21.02 -14.75
CA THR A 50 -8.38 19.77 -13.99
C THR A 50 -8.65 18.57 -14.90
N ASN A 51 -8.96 18.77 -16.20
CA ASN A 51 -9.05 17.67 -17.17
C ASN A 51 -7.75 16.84 -17.27
N LYS A 52 -6.59 17.43 -16.91
CA LYS A 52 -5.30 16.70 -16.86
C LYS A 52 -5.16 15.76 -15.66
N ILE A 53 -6.00 15.92 -14.62
CA ILE A 53 -6.07 15.00 -13.48
C ILE A 53 -6.69 13.65 -13.91
N LEU A 54 -7.43 13.59 -15.03
CA LEU A 54 -7.96 12.33 -15.58
C LEU A 54 -6.87 11.33 -16.00
N LYS A 55 -5.60 11.75 -16.15
CA LYS A 55 -4.45 10.85 -16.36
C LYS A 55 -4.01 10.09 -15.10
N TYR A 56 -4.92 9.84 -14.16
CA TYR A 56 -4.70 9.03 -12.97
C TYR A 56 -4.31 7.57 -13.34
N THR A 57 -4.74 7.11 -14.51
CA THR A 57 -4.43 5.81 -15.12
C THR A 57 -2.93 5.57 -15.25
N SER A 58 -2.20 6.52 -15.84
CA SER A 58 -0.74 6.44 -16.01
C SER A 58 0.02 6.44 -14.68
N PHE A 59 -0.52 7.13 -13.66
CA PHE A 59 0.06 7.10 -12.32
C PHE A 59 -0.08 5.71 -11.68
N PHE A 60 -1.24 5.07 -11.81
CA PHE A 60 -1.47 3.72 -11.28
C PHE A 60 -0.56 2.68 -11.97
N GLU A 61 -0.39 2.78 -13.29
CA GLU A 61 0.49 1.88 -14.04
C GLU A 61 1.98 2.05 -13.63
N PHE A 62 2.44 3.29 -13.49
CA PHE A 62 3.79 3.56 -12.97
C PHE A 62 3.97 2.99 -11.55
N ASN A 63 2.96 3.14 -10.69
CA ASN A 63 3.00 2.61 -9.34
C ASN A 63 3.07 1.08 -9.32
N HIS A 64 2.38 0.39 -10.22
CA HIS A 64 2.40 -1.06 -10.31
C HIS A 64 3.77 -1.57 -10.78
N ARG A 65 4.38 -0.89 -11.76
CA ARG A 65 5.74 -1.21 -12.23
C ARG A 65 6.78 -0.96 -11.14
N LEU A 66 6.66 0.11 -10.37
CA LEU A 66 7.52 0.36 -9.21
C LEU A 66 7.33 -0.68 -8.11
N GLU A 67 6.10 -1.11 -7.82
CA GLU A 67 5.84 -2.16 -6.83
C GLU A 67 6.51 -3.48 -7.21
N SER A 68 6.50 -3.84 -8.50
CA SER A 68 7.16 -5.06 -9.00
C SER A 68 8.68 -4.98 -9.05
N ALA A 69 9.25 -3.77 -9.11
CA ALA A 69 10.71 -3.57 -9.18
C ALA A 69 11.38 -3.53 -7.79
N MET A 70 10.61 -3.39 -6.72
CA MET A 70 11.12 -3.24 -5.36
C MET A 70 11.19 -4.59 -4.63
N ASP A 71 12.38 -4.93 -4.12
CA ASP A 71 12.63 -6.17 -3.36
C ASP A 71 11.73 -6.38 -2.13
N LYS A 72 11.12 -5.30 -1.62
CA LYS A 72 10.28 -5.31 -0.42
C LYS A 72 8.94 -4.60 -0.67
N ALA A 73 7.96 -5.35 -1.15
CA ALA A 73 6.61 -4.85 -1.46
C ALA A 73 5.97 -4.06 -0.31
N TYR A 74 6.17 -4.47 0.95
CA TYR A 74 5.58 -3.79 2.11
C TYR A 74 6.14 -2.37 2.32
N VAL A 75 7.42 -2.10 1.99
CA VAL A 75 8.03 -0.77 2.09
C VAL A 75 7.41 0.18 1.06
N TYR A 76 7.20 -0.33 -0.17
CA TYR A 76 6.56 0.45 -1.23
C TYR A 76 5.13 0.85 -0.85
N ARG A 77 4.36 -0.07 -0.25
CA ARG A 77 3.00 0.21 0.23
C ARG A 77 2.94 1.38 1.21
N VAL A 78 3.92 1.49 2.12
CA VAL A 78 4.05 2.63 3.05
C VAL A 78 4.28 3.93 2.30
N PHE A 79 5.29 3.98 1.43
CA PHE A 79 5.59 5.20 0.66
C PHE A 79 4.42 5.66 -0.21
N ARG A 80 3.75 4.72 -0.89
CA ARG A 80 2.55 4.98 -1.70
C ARG A 80 1.43 5.59 -0.88
N THR A 81 1.09 5.00 0.26
CA THR A 81 0.02 5.50 1.14
C THR A 81 0.36 6.86 1.76
N THR A 82 1.61 7.08 2.16
CA THR A 82 2.09 8.40 2.59
C THR A 82 1.97 9.45 1.48
N GLY A 83 2.31 9.09 0.24
CA GLY A 83 2.14 9.98 -0.92
C GLY A 83 0.68 10.38 -1.14
N TYR A 84 -0.25 9.42 -1.06
CA TYR A 84 -1.69 9.69 -1.17
C TYR A 84 -2.24 10.59 -0.06
N LEU A 85 -1.73 10.42 1.17
CA LEU A 85 -2.07 11.29 2.28
C LEU A 85 -1.65 12.74 2.02
N LEU A 86 -0.40 12.95 1.61
CA LEU A 86 0.14 14.28 1.31
C LEU A 86 -0.62 14.95 0.16
N PHE A 87 -1.00 14.19 -0.87
CA PHE A 87 -1.78 14.70 -1.98
C PHE A 87 -3.20 15.10 -1.56
N THR A 88 -3.87 14.28 -0.75
CA THR A 88 -5.20 14.62 -0.20
C THR A 88 -5.12 15.87 0.69
N LEU A 89 -4.06 16.01 1.49
CA LEU A 89 -3.81 17.22 2.29
C LEU A 89 -3.62 18.47 1.44
N HIS A 90 -2.88 18.36 0.33
CA HIS A 90 -2.70 19.44 -0.62
C HIS A 90 -4.04 19.88 -1.23
N ILE A 91 -4.85 18.92 -1.71
CA ILE A 91 -6.18 19.21 -2.25
C ILE A 91 -7.05 19.89 -1.19
N ASN A 92 -7.06 19.39 0.04
CA ASN A 92 -7.82 19.98 1.13
C ASN A 92 -7.41 21.44 1.41
N ALA A 93 -6.10 21.70 1.46
CA ALA A 93 -5.56 23.05 1.61
C ALA A 93 -6.00 24.00 0.47
N CYS A 94 -5.99 23.50 -0.77
CA CYS A 94 -6.43 24.26 -1.94
C CYS A 94 -7.94 24.56 -1.91
N ILE A 95 -8.76 23.56 -1.54
CA ILE A 95 -10.21 23.74 -1.42
C ILE A 95 -10.53 24.73 -0.29
N TYR A 96 -9.85 24.65 0.85
CA TYR A 96 -10.02 25.60 1.95
C TYR A 96 -9.64 27.04 1.56
N TYR A 97 -8.56 27.22 0.79
CA TYR A 97 -8.22 28.53 0.23
C TYR A 97 -9.29 29.04 -0.74
N TRP A 98 -9.81 28.16 -1.60
CA TRP A 98 -10.88 28.52 -2.53
C TRP A 98 -12.17 28.91 -1.79
N ALA A 99 -12.57 28.16 -0.76
CA ALA A 99 -13.70 28.48 0.10
C ALA A 99 -13.51 29.82 0.81
N SER A 100 -12.31 30.07 1.36
CA SER A 100 -11.96 31.36 1.97
C SER A 100 -12.01 32.52 0.97
N ALA A 101 -11.59 32.30 -0.28
CA ALA A 101 -11.64 33.32 -1.32
C ALA A 101 -13.08 33.58 -1.80
N TYR A 102 -13.95 32.57 -1.78
CA TYR A 102 -15.35 32.67 -2.16
C TYR A 102 -16.17 33.50 -1.16
N GLU A 103 -15.97 33.31 0.15
CA GLU A 103 -16.62 34.13 1.19
C GLU A 103 -15.97 35.51 1.35
N GLY A 104 -14.70 35.64 0.95
CA GLY A 104 -13.92 36.87 1.07
C GLY A 104 -12.85 36.72 2.16
N LEU A 105 -11.61 37.07 1.80
CA LEU A 105 -10.44 36.90 2.66
C LEU A 105 -10.53 37.79 3.91
N GLY A 106 -10.39 37.19 5.09
CA GLY A 106 -10.36 37.90 6.38
C GLY A 106 -11.71 38.45 6.84
N THR A 107 -12.81 38.01 6.23
CA THR A 107 -14.18 38.42 6.63
C THR A 107 -14.58 37.78 7.95
N THR A 108 -14.18 36.52 8.18
CA THR A 108 -14.42 35.78 9.41
C THR A 108 -13.10 35.27 10.00
N LYS A 109 -13.11 34.91 11.30
CA LYS A 109 -11.96 34.27 11.97
C LYS A 109 -11.59 32.91 11.34
N TRP A 110 -12.53 32.28 10.64
CA TRP A 110 -12.35 31.00 9.97
C TRP A 110 -11.65 31.14 8.62
N THR A 111 -11.91 32.20 7.87
CA THR A 111 -11.26 32.46 6.58
C THR A 111 -9.78 32.81 6.71
N TYR A 112 -9.00 32.51 5.66
CA TYR A 112 -7.62 32.97 5.57
C TYR A 112 -7.52 34.51 5.57
N ASN A 113 -6.80 35.06 6.55
CA ASN A 113 -6.69 36.51 6.80
C ASN A 113 -5.79 37.29 5.82
N GLY A 114 -5.24 36.65 4.79
CA GLY A 114 -4.41 37.31 3.78
C GLY A 114 -2.95 37.57 4.19
N GLU A 115 -2.55 37.25 5.42
CA GLU A 115 -1.20 37.52 5.92
C GLU A 115 -0.25 36.34 5.75
N GLY A 116 0.99 36.61 5.37
CA GLY A 116 2.06 35.62 5.24
C GLY A 116 1.90 34.71 4.01
N ASN A 117 2.48 33.50 4.07
CA ASN A 117 2.39 32.55 2.97
C ASN A 117 1.04 31.81 2.98
N LYS A 118 0.18 32.16 2.02
CA LYS A 118 -1.14 31.55 1.78
C LYS A 118 -1.11 30.02 1.75
N TYR A 119 -0.14 29.42 1.08
CA TYR A 119 -0.05 27.95 0.98
C TYR A 119 0.22 27.32 2.36
N LEU A 120 1.19 27.85 3.10
CA LEU A 120 1.62 27.26 4.36
C LEU A 120 0.52 27.36 5.44
N ARG A 121 -0.20 28.50 5.51
CA ARG A 121 -1.30 28.65 6.48
C ARG A 121 -2.50 27.76 6.15
N CYS A 122 -2.90 27.68 4.87
CA CYS A 122 -3.98 26.79 4.45
C CYS A 122 -3.61 25.31 4.62
N TYR A 123 -2.34 24.97 4.36
CA TYR A 123 -1.83 23.61 4.59
C TYR A 123 -1.79 23.26 6.08
N TYR A 124 -1.37 24.20 6.94
CA TYR A 124 -1.40 24.03 8.38
C TYR A 124 -2.83 23.80 8.91
N TRP A 125 -3.80 24.57 8.41
CA TRP A 125 -5.21 24.36 8.71
C TRP A 125 -5.70 22.97 8.27
N ALA A 126 -5.38 22.56 7.03
CA ALA A 126 -5.79 21.27 6.48
C ALA A 126 -5.20 20.09 7.27
N VAL A 127 -3.92 20.18 7.65
CA VAL A 127 -3.26 19.17 8.50
C VAL A 127 -3.96 19.07 9.84
N ARG A 128 -4.19 20.20 10.53
CA ARG A 128 -4.87 20.21 11.85
C ARG A 128 -6.28 19.65 11.79
N SER A 129 -7.03 19.97 10.73
CA SER A 129 -8.37 19.43 10.54
C SER A 129 -8.35 17.92 10.27
N LEU A 130 -7.35 17.41 9.55
CA LEU A 130 -7.23 15.98 9.23
C LEU A 130 -6.87 15.14 10.46
N ILE A 131 -5.89 15.59 11.25
CA ILE A 131 -5.46 14.90 12.47
C ILE A 131 -6.35 15.23 13.68
N THR A 132 -7.44 15.96 13.47
CA THR A 132 -8.41 16.36 14.50
C THR A 132 -7.78 17.07 15.71
N ILE A 133 -6.67 17.80 15.50
CA ILE A 133 -6.06 18.62 16.55
C ILE A 133 -6.91 19.88 16.71
N GLY A 134 -7.53 20.02 17.88
CA GLY A 134 -8.43 21.13 18.24
C GLY A 134 -7.80 22.52 18.13
N GLY A 135 -8.63 23.55 18.33
CA GLY A 135 -8.24 24.96 18.21
C GLY A 135 -8.27 25.49 16.77
N LEU A 136 -9.08 24.89 15.90
CA LEU A 136 -9.47 25.53 14.64
C LEU A 136 -10.38 26.72 14.98
N PRO A 137 -10.36 27.80 14.17
CA PRO A 137 -11.27 28.91 14.38
C PRO A 137 -12.72 28.46 14.24
N ASP A 138 -13.60 28.98 15.10
CA ASP A 138 -15.01 28.59 15.09
C ASP A 138 -15.70 29.08 13.80
N PRO A 139 -16.41 28.19 13.07
CA PRO A 139 -17.20 28.59 11.91
C PRO A 139 -18.44 29.38 12.36
N HIS A 140 -18.73 30.48 11.68
CA HIS A 140 -19.84 31.38 11.97
C HIS A 140 -20.94 31.31 10.91
N THR A 141 -20.61 31.10 9.64
CA THR A 141 -21.61 31.02 8.57
C THR A 141 -22.13 29.59 8.40
N SER A 142 -23.36 29.43 7.92
CA SER A 142 -23.91 28.09 7.63
C SER A 142 -23.07 27.34 6.59
N PHE A 143 -22.43 28.06 5.67
CA PHE A 143 -21.52 27.49 4.68
C PHE A 143 -20.24 26.94 5.34
N GLU A 144 -19.59 27.74 6.21
CA GLU A 144 -18.41 27.31 6.97
C GLU A 144 -18.70 26.07 7.82
N ILE A 145 -19.87 26.02 8.48
CA ILE A 145 -20.27 24.88 9.32
C ILE A 145 -20.41 23.60 8.47
N VAL A 146 -21.13 23.67 7.34
CA VAL A 146 -21.31 22.51 6.46
C VAL A 146 -19.98 22.07 5.86
N PHE A 147 -19.15 23.02 5.43
CA PHE A 147 -17.82 22.75 4.88
C PHE A 147 -16.92 22.07 5.91
N GLN A 148 -16.84 22.61 7.12
CA GLN A 148 -16.05 22.05 8.22
C GLN A 148 -16.54 20.65 8.60
N LEU A 149 -17.86 20.42 8.63
CA LEU A 149 -18.45 19.13 8.94
C LEU A 149 -18.09 18.07 7.87
N LEU A 150 -18.26 18.40 6.60
CA LEU A 150 -17.87 17.51 5.49
C LEU A 150 -16.37 17.21 5.51
N ASN A 151 -15.54 18.22 5.79
CA ASN A 151 -14.10 18.05 5.90
C ASN A 151 -13.70 17.12 7.05
N PHE A 152 -14.39 17.20 8.20
CA PHE A 152 -14.16 16.27 9.31
C PHE A 152 -14.59 14.84 8.97
N PHE A 153 -15.75 14.65 8.32
CA PHE A 153 -16.17 13.31 7.89
C PHE A 153 -15.17 12.68 6.90
N LEU A 154 -14.74 13.45 5.90
CA LEU A 154 -13.72 13.00 4.95
C LEU A 154 -12.38 12.72 5.66
N GLY A 155 -11.98 13.59 6.59
CA GLY A 155 -10.75 13.44 7.34
C GLY A 155 -10.70 12.17 8.19
N VAL A 156 -11.77 11.89 8.94
CA VAL A 156 -11.89 10.66 9.74
C VAL A 156 -11.89 9.42 8.85
N PHE A 157 -12.58 9.48 7.70
CA PHE A 157 -12.58 8.38 6.74
C PHE A 157 -11.18 8.08 6.18
N VAL A 158 -10.45 9.12 5.74
CA VAL A 158 -9.07 8.99 5.23
C VAL A 158 -8.14 8.47 6.33
N PHE A 159 -8.23 9.01 7.54
CA PHE A 159 -7.39 8.59 8.66
C PHE A 159 -7.66 7.13 9.07
N SER A 160 -8.94 6.73 9.13
CA SER A 160 -9.34 5.35 9.42
C SER A 160 -8.83 4.37 8.35
N SER A 161 -8.98 4.71 7.07
CA SER A 161 -8.44 3.90 5.96
C SER A 161 -6.92 3.76 6.03
N LEU A 162 -6.21 4.82 6.43
CA LEU A 162 -4.76 4.81 6.55
C LEU A 162 -4.27 3.90 7.67
N ILE A 163 -4.96 3.92 8.82
CA ILE A 163 -4.70 2.97 9.92
C ILE A 163 -4.95 1.53 9.45
N GLY A 164 -6.02 1.29 8.69
CA GLY A 164 -6.31 -0.03 8.13
C GLY A 164 -5.16 -0.55 7.26
N GLN A 165 -4.71 0.26 6.30
CA GLN A 165 -3.59 -0.10 5.42
C GLN A 165 -2.28 -0.31 6.18
N MET A 166 -1.98 0.53 7.18
CA MET A 166 -0.79 0.37 8.01
C MET A 166 -0.81 -0.93 8.81
N ARG A 167 -1.98 -1.31 9.35
CA ARG A 167 -2.15 -2.60 10.03
C ARG A 167 -1.88 -3.77 9.08
N ASP A 168 -2.39 -3.72 7.86
CA ASP A 168 -2.20 -4.80 6.88
C ASP A 168 -0.72 -4.92 6.46
N VAL A 169 -0.02 -3.78 6.33
CA VAL A 169 1.43 -3.73 6.07
C VAL A 169 2.22 -4.33 7.22
N ILE A 170 1.91 -3.95 8.47
CA ILE A 170 2.58 -4.51 9.66
C ILE A 170 2.30 -6.01 9.78
N GLY A 171 1.06 -6.43 9.51
CA GLY A 171 0.66 -7.84 9.48
C GLY A 171 1.49 -8.64 8.48
N ALA A 172 1.62 -8.14 7.25
CA ALA A 172 2.46 -8.78 6.22
C ALA A 172 3.95 -8.79 6.59
N ALA A 173 4.49 -7.69 7.13
CA ALA A 173 5.89 -7.59 7.52
C ALA A 173 6.25 -8.53 8.69
N THR A 174 5.30 -8.79 9.58
CA THR A 174 5.52 -9.61 10.79
C THR A 174 4.92 -11.01 10.66
N ALA A 175 4.35 -11.38 9.51
CA ALA A 175 3.62 -12.64 9.32
C ALA A 175 4.46 -13.87 9.68
N ASN A 176 5.67 -13.97 9.10
CA ASN A 176 6.56 -15.11 9.33
C ASN A 176 6.99 -15.23 10.79
N GLN A 177 7.35 -14.11 11.42
CA GLN A 177 7.76 -14.07 12.82
C GLN A 177 6.60 -14.40 13.76
N ASN A 178 5.41 -13.90 13.45
CA ASN A 178 4.21 -14.17 14.22
C ASN A 178 3.82 -15.65 14.14
N SER A 179 3.82 -16.25 12.93
CA SER A 179 3.58 -17.69 12.74
C SER A 179 4.61 -18.54 13.49
N PHE A 180 5.89 -18.15 13.45
CA PHE A 180 6.95 -18.82 14.20
C PHE A 180 6.67 -18.83 15.69
N ARG A 181 6.36 -17.65 16.23
CA ARG A 181 6.09 -17.48 17.65
C ARG A 181 4.85 -18.25 18.10
N ILE A 182 3.79 -18.28 17.28
CA ILE A 182 2.58 -19.08 17.54
C ILE A 182 2.92 -20.58 17.63
N CYS A 183 3.76 -21.11 16.74
CA CYS A 183 4.18 -22.51 16.77
C CYS A 183 4.98 -22.86 18.04
N MET A 184 5.94 -21.99 18.40
CA MET A 184 6.71 -22.13 19.64
C MET A 184 5.79 -22.09 20.87
N ASP A 185 4.86 -21.13 20.93
CA ASP A 185 3.92 -20.98 22.03
C ASP A 185 3.00 -22.21 22.15
N HIS A 186 2.50 -22.75 21.02
CA HIS A 186 1.74 -24.01 20.99
C HIS A 186 2.55 -25.19 21.53
N THR A 187 3.82 -25.30 21.15
CA THR A 187 4.71 -26.39 21.61
C THR A 187 4.95 -26.27 23.11
N ILE A 188 5.21 -25.06 23.61
CA ILE A 188 5.39 -24.81 25.05
C ILE A 188 4.10 -25.08 25.82
N ALA A 189 2.94 -24.66 25.30
CA ALA A 189 1.64 -24.93 25.91
C ALA A 189 1.35 -26.44 25.99
N TYR A 190 1.66 -27.19 24.93
CA TYR A 190 1.59 -28.66 24.95
C TYR A 190 2.47 -29.23 26.06
N MET A 191 3.74 -28.81 26.15
CA MET A 191 4.64 -29.31 27.20
C MET A 191 4.17 -28.97 28.62
N ASN A 192 3.52 -27.82 28.80
CA ASN A 192 2.96 -27.43 30.08
C ASN A 192 1.77 -28.32 30.48
N ASN A 193 0.89 -28.65 29.53
CA ASN A 193 -0.26 -29.54 29.78
C ASN A 193 0.17 -30.95 30.21
N TYR A 194 1.28 -31.46 29.67
CA TYR A 194 1.84 -32.76 30.05
C TYR A 194 2.81 -32.70 31.25
N SER A 195 2.90 -31.56 31.94
CA SER A 195 3.77 -31.36 33.11
C SER A 195 5.25 -31.72 32.88
N ILE A 196 5.77 -31.40 31.67
CA ILE A 196 7.18 -31.64 31.35
C ILE A 196 8.08 -30.70 32.17
N PRO A 197 9.25 -31.15 32.68
CA PRO A 197 10.15 -30.31 33.46
C PRO A 197 10.63 -29.05 32.70
N LYS A 198 10.73 -27.92 33.41
CA LYS A 198 11.16 -26.63 32.84
C LYS A 198 12.54 -26.68 32.17
N SER A 199 13.42 -27.58 32.60
CA SER A 199 14.74 -27.78 31.97
C SER A 199 14.61 -28.21 30.50
N VAL A 200 13.68 -29.12 30.20
CA VAL A 200 13.42 -29.59 28.83
C VAL A 200 12.72 -28.49 28.02
N GLN A 201 11.75 -27.79 28.62
CA GLN A 201 11.07 -26.68 27.96
C GLN A 201 12.03 -25.57 27.53
N ASN A 202 13.00 -25.22 28.39
CA ASN A 202 14.03 -24.23 28.07
C ASN A 202 14.92 -24.69 26.91
N ARG A 203 15.33 -25.97 26.88
CA ARG A 203 16.11 -26.51 25.75
C ARG A 203 15.35 -26.42 24.43
N VAL A 204 14.05 -26.75 24.44
CA VAL A 204 13.19 -26.64 23.26
C VAL A 204 13.04 -25.19 22.82
N ARG A 205 12.84 -24.25 23.75
CA ARG A 205 12.79 -22.82 23.45
C ARG A 205 14.08 -22.32 22.80
N THR A 206 15.24 -22.63 23.39
CA THR A 206 16.54 -22.23 22.84
C THR A 206 16.77 -22.82 21.45
N TRP A 207 16.32 -24.05 21.19
CA TRP A 207 16.36 -24.61 19.85
C TRP A 207 15.47 -23.85 18.86
N TYR A 208 14.23 -23.49 19.24
CA TYR A 208 13.38 -22.64 18.41
C TYR A 208 14.02 -21.28 18.14
N GLU A 209 14.53 -20.59 19.15
CA GLU A 209 15.22 -19.29 19.00
C GLU A 209 16.41 -19.40 18.05
N TYR A 210 17.25 -20.42 18.21
CA TYR A 210 18.38 -20.69 17.31
C TYR A 210 17.94 -20.97 15.86
N THR A 211 16.90 -21.78 15.68
CA THR A 211 16.34 -22.11 14.36
C THR A 211 15.77 -20.85 13.69
N TRP A 212 15.11 -19.96 14.44
CA TRP A 212 14.65 -18.68 13.92
C TRP A 212 15.80 -17.80 13.44
N ASP A 213 16.85 -17.67 14.25
CA ASP A 213 18.02 -16.85 13.91
C ASP A 213 18.78 -17.40 12.69
N SER A 214 18.80 -18.73 12.51
CA SER A 214 19.48 -19.42 11.41
C SER A 214 18.68 -19.42 10.10
N GLN A 215 17.37 -19.72 10.15
CA GLN A 215 16.56 -20.00 8.95
C GLN A 215 15.48 -18.96 8.66
N ARG A 216 15.07 -18.15 9.67
CA ARG A 216 13.97 -17.15 9.59
C ARG A 216 12.62 -17.64 9.04
N MET A 217 12.46 -18.94 8.86
CA MET A 217 11.27 -19.59 8.32
C MET A 217 11.15 -21.01 8.90
N LEU A 218 9.92 -21.44 9.20
CA LEU A 218 9.65 -22.82 9.63
C LEU A 218 9.37 -23.77 8.46
N ASP A 219 8.99 -23.23 7.30
CA ASP A 219 8.33 -24.03 6.26
C ASP A 219 8.89 -23.76 4.86
N GLU A 220 10.13 -24.17 4.66
CA GLU A 220 10.75 -24.18 3.33
C GLU A 220 10.10 -25.25 2.43
N SER A 221 9.61 -26.34 3.03
CA SER A 221 8.89 -27.43 2.36
C SER A 221 7.59 -26.99 1.70
N ASP A 222 6.74 -26.26 2.42
CA ASP A 222 5.47 -25.77 1.87
C ASP A 222 5.70 -24.70 0.79
N LEU A 223 6.72 -23.86 0.94
CA LEU A 223 7.09 -22.87 -0.07
C LEU A 223 7.58 -23.54 -1.37
N LEU A 224 8.45 -24.54 -1.25
CA LEU A 224 8.95 -25.30 -2.40
C LEU A 224 7.85 -26.14 -3.05
N GLY A 225 6.92 -26.68 -2.26
CA GLY A 225 5.77 -27.45 -2.75
C GLY A 225 4.80 -26.65 -3.63
N ALA A 226 4.76 -25.32 -3.47
CA ALA A 226 3.95 -24.44 -4.31
C ALA A 226 4.56 -24.21 -5.71
N LEU A 227 5.84 -24.51 -5.91
CA LEU A 227 6.53 -24.38 -7.20
C LEU A 227 6.30 -25.62 -8.07
N PRO A 228 6.20 -25.50 -9.41
CA PRO A 228 6.21 -26.65 -10.30
C PRO A 228 7.49 -27.49 -10.14
N ALA A 229 7.38 -28.81 -10.28
CA ALA A 229 8.49 -29.75 -10.07
C ALA A 229 9.76 -29.42 -10.88
N THR A 230 9.60 -28.83 -12.07
CA THR A 230 10.72 -28.40 -12.93
C THR A 230 11.52 -27.25 -12.31
N MET A 231 10.87 -26.28 -11.67
CA MET A 231 11.54 -25.17 -10.98
C MET A 231 12.17 -25.62 -9.66
N GLN A 232 11.51 -26.51 -8.91
CA GLN A 232 12.08 -27.09 -7.70
C GLN A 232 13.41 -27.79 -7.98
N LEU A 233 13.46 -28.58 -9.06
CA LEU A 233 14.66 -29.32 -9.44
C LEU A 233 15.78 -28.38 -9.90
N ALA A 234 15.45 -27.34 -10.66
CA ALA A 234 16.43 -26.32 -11.05
C ALA A 234 17.03 -25.59 -9.84
N LEU A 235 16.19 -25.20 -8.88
CA LEU A 235 16.61 -24.52 -7.64
C LEU A 235 17.47 -25.46 -6.77
N ALA A 236 17.06 -26.72 -6.61
CA ALA A 236 17.78 -27.71 -5.83
C ALA A 236 19.16 -28.04 -6.42
N VAL A 237 19.27 -28.08 -7.76
CA VAL A 237 20.56 -28.22 -8.45
C VAL A 237 21.41 -26.98 -8.18
N ASP A 238 20.91 -25.77 -8.40
CA ASP A 238 21.70 -24.54 -8.26
C ASP A 238 22.26 -24.32 -6.83
N VAL A 239 21.44 -24.53 -5.80
CA VAL A 239 21.85 -24.39 -4.39
C VAL A 239 22.89 -25.45 -4.00
N ASN A 240 22.75 -26.68 -4.48
CA ASN A 240 23.60 -27.81 -4.06
C ASN A 240 24.79 -28.06 -5.00
N PHE A 241 24.82 -27.49 -6.21
CA PHE A 241 25.85 -27.78 -7.22
C PHE A 241 27.27 -27.46 -6.72
N GLY A 242 27.43 -26.34 -6.00
CA GLY A 242 28.71 -25.94 -5.41
C GLY A 242 29.20 -26.84 -4.28
N ILE A 243 28.29 -27.58 -3.63
CA ILE A 243 28.61 -28.54 -2.56
C ILE A 243 28.88 -29.92 -3.18
N ILE A 244 27.99 -30.40 -4.06
CA ILE A 244 28.09 -31.72 -4.69
C ILE A 244 29.33 -31.84 -5.58
N SER A 245 29.68 -30.78 -6.32
CA SER A 245 30.88 -30.77 -7.19
C SER A 245 32.22 -30.83 -6.42
N LYS A 246 32.22 -30.50 -5.12
CA LYS A 246 33.42 -30.53 -4.28
C LYS A 246 33.63 -31.87 -3.58
N VAL A 247 32.61 -32.73 -3.51
CA VAL A 247 32.72 -34.04 -2.87
C VAL A 247 33.32 -35.04 -3.86
N ASP A 248 34.48 -35.59 -3.53
CA ASP A 248 35.24 -36.47 -4.42
C ASP A 248 34.50 -37.78 -4.78
N LEU A 249 33.53 -38.19 -3.96
CA LEU A 249 32.65 -39.33 -4.22
C LEU A 249 31.84 -39.18 -5.52
N PHE A 250 31.41 -37.96 -5.87
CA PHE A 250 30.57 -37.69 -7.05
C PHE A 250 31.36 -37.30 -8.30
N LYS A 251 32.66 -36.96 -8.16
CA LYS A 251 33.56 -36.76 -9.30
C LYS A 251 33.90 -38.08 -10.00
N ALA A 252 33.98 -39.18 -9.25
CA ALA A 252 34.30 -40.50 -9.77
C ALA A 252 33.18 -41.10 -10.64
N SER A 253 31.91 -40.77 -10.37
CA SER A 253 30.75 -41.27 -11.12
C SER A 253 30.47 -40.54 -12.43
N ALA A 254 31.11 -39.40 -12.70
CA ALA A 254 30.92 -38.62 -13.93
C ALA A 254 31.93 -38.97 -15.04
N LEU A 255 32.89 -39.87 -14.76
CA LEU A 255 33.97 -40.27 -15.68
C LEU A 255 33.81 -41.70 -16.24
N GLN A 256 32.61 -42.26 -16.18
CA GLN A 256 32.28 -43.56 -16.77
C GLN A 256 30.98 -43.46 -17.57
#